data_AF-A0A942ER94-F1
#
_entry.id   AF-A0A942ER94-F1
#
_cell.length_a   1.000
_cell.length_b   1.000
_cell.length_c   1.000
_cell.angle_alpha   90.00
_cell.angle_beta   90.00
_cell.angle_gamma   90.00
#
_symmetry.space_group_name_H-M   'P 1'
#
loop_
_entity.id
_entity.type
_entity.pdbx_description
1 polymer ?
#
loop_
_entity_poly.entity_id
_entity_poly.type
_entity_poly.pdbx_seq_one_letter_code
_entity_poly.pdbx_strand_id
1 'polypeptide(L)'
;MQKIEINTPEPEKALPVLRDAIERQKRVLYQSLTQTQDRIQELASRLNVNPDLLLAGKVPHPENQDMDLLELEGELEILRHLREQLESLEHLKICP
;
A
#
# COMPACT_ATOMS: atom_id res chain seq x y z
N MET A 1 -16.74 -4.99 -18.01
CA MET A 1 -15.56 -4.13 -17.80
C MET A 1 -15.98 -2.69 -17.97
N GLN A 2 -15.75 -1.86 -16.97
CA GLN A 2 -15.93 -0.41 -17.10
C GLN A 2 -14.65 0.17 -17.73
N LYS A 3 -14.79 1.25 -18.50
CA LYS A 3 -13.68 1.92 -19.18
C LYS A 3 -13.62 3.38 -18.73
N ILE A 4 -12.40 3.91 -18.69
CA ILE A 4 -12.13 5.34 -18.51
C ILE A 4 -11.63 5.86 -19.85
N GLU A 5 -12.21 6.95 -20.35
CA GLU A 5 -11.82 7.59 -21.60
C GLU A 5 -10.96 8.81 -21.32
N ILE A 6 -9.84 8.94 -22.03
CA ILE A 6 -8.91 10.07 -21.92
C ILE A 6 -8.83 10.76 -23.27
N ASN A 7 -9.27 12.02 -23.33
CA ASN A 7 -9.21 12.84 -24.53
C ASN A 7 -7.87 13.58 -24.59
N THR A 8 -7.16 13.46 -25.71
CA THR A 8 -5.87 14.13 -25.94
C THR A 8 -5.70 14.49 -27.41
N PRO A 9 -5.06 15.62 -27.74
CA PRO A 9 -4.73 15.96 -29.13
C PRO A 9 -3.64 15.05 -29.73
N GLU A 10 -2.87 14.32 -28.92
CA GLU A 10 -1.74 13.50 -29.35
C GLU A 10 -1.78 12.09 -28.73
N PRO A 11 -2.74 11.23 -29.13
CA PRO A 11 -2.93 9.90 -28.53
C PRO A 11 -1.68 9.00 -28.63
N GLU A 12 -0.98 9.06 -29.76
CA GLU A 12 0.26 8.28 -29.99
C GLU A 12 1.37 8.64 -29.00
N LYS A 13 1.44 9.89 -28.54
CA LYS A 13 2.39 10.36 -27.53
C LYS A 13 1.88 10.13 -26.10
N ALA A 14 0.57 10.21 -25.89
CA ALA A 14 -0.01 10.02 -24.56
C ALA A 14 0.06 8.56 -24.09
N LEU A 15 -0.13 7.60 -24.99
CA LEU A 15 -0.09 6.16 -24.67
C LEU A 15 1.21 5.72 -23.95
N PRO A 16 2.42 6.01 -24.47
CA PRO A 16 3.66 5.63 -23.78
C PRO A 16 3.81 6.35 -22.44
N VAL A 17 3.44 7.63 -22.34
CA VAL A 17 3.50 8.39 -21.09
C VAL A 17 2.61 7.78 -20.01
N LEU A 18 1.38 7.37 -20.36
CA LEU A 18 0.46 6.73 -19.43
C LEU A 18 0.98 5.36 -18.98
N ARG A 19 1.57 4.57 -19.88
CA ARG A 19 2.21 3.28 -19.54
C ARG A 19 3.36 3.49 -18.56
N ASP A 20 4.25 4.43 -18.87
CA ASP A 20 5.41 4.73 -18.03
C ASP A 20 4.98 5.25 -16.65
N ALA A 21 3.93 6.08 -16.59
CA ALA A 21 3.38 6.59 -15.34
C ALA A 21 2.82 5.46 -14.45
N ILE A 22 2.05 4.52 -15.03
CA ILE A 22 1.55 3.35 -14.28
C ILE A 22 2.71 2.49 -13.78
N GLU A 23 3.69 2.18 -14.63
CA GLU A 23 4.84 1.35 -14.23
C GLU A 23 5.70 2.03 -13.16
N ARG A 24 5.89 3.35 -13.25
CA ARG A 24 6.56 4.12 -12.21
C ARG A 24 5.77 4.07 -10.89
N GLN A 25 4.45 4.25 -10.95
CA GLN A 25 3.62 4.20 -9.75
C GLN A 25 3.67 2.83 -9.08
N LYS A 26 3.64 1.74 -9.85
CA LYS A 26 3.84 0.38 -9.31
C LYS A 26 5.16 0.27 -8.57
N ARG A 27 6.28 0.73 -9.15
CA ARG A 27 7.60 0.69 -8.49
C ARG A 27 7.61 1.46 -7.18
N VAL A 28 6.99 2.64 -7.13
CA VAL A 28 6.89 3.43 -5.90
C VAL A 28 6.09 2.66 -4.85
N LEU A 29 4.94 2.09 -5.21
CA LEU A 29 4.14 1.28 -4.29
C LEU A 29 4.90 0.05 -3.79
N TYR A 30 5.64 -0.66 -4.65
CA TYR A 30 6.48 -1.78 -4.23
C TYR A 30 7.53 -1.35 -3.20
N GLN A 31 8.19 -0.21 -3.41
CA GLN A 31 9.17 0.32 -2.45
C GLN A 31 8.52 0.69 -1.12
N SER A 32 7.38 1.40 -1.15
CA SER A 32 6.62 1.75 0.04
C SER A 32 6.15 0.51 0.80
N LEU A 33 5.69 -0.52 0.08
CA LEU A 33 5.29 -1.79 0.69
C LEU A 33 6.44 -2.46 1.45
N THR A 34 7.64 -2.52 0.85
CA THR A 34 8.82 -3.06 1.54
C THR A 34 9.14 -2.26 2.80
N GLN A 35 9.20 -0.93 2.69
CA GLN A 35 9.52 -0.07 3.84
C GLN A 35 8.51 -0.20 4.98
N THR A 36 7.22 -0.20 4.67
CA THR A 36 6.15 -0.39 5.67
C THR A 36 6.22 -1.78 6.29
N GLN A 37 6.52 -2.84 5.52
CA GLN A 37 6.70 -4.19 6.07
C GLN A 37 7.90 -4.26 7.03
N ASP A 38 9.02 -3.65 6.67
CA ASP A 38 10.20 -3.59 7.52
C ASP A 38 9.87 -2.86 8.84
N ARG A 39 9.11 -1.76 8.77
CA ARG A 39 8.68 -0.98 9.94
C ARG A 39 7.75 -1.76 10.85
N ILE A 40 6.75 -2.46 10.28
CA ILE A 40 5.86 -3.36 11.01
C ILE A 40 6.67 -4.43 11.73
N GLN A 41 7.64 -5.05 11.06
CA GLN A 41 8.47 -6.09 11.65
C GLN A 41 9.32 -5.56 12.81
N GLU A 42 9.89 -4.36 12.67
CA GLU A 42 10.64 -3.68 13.73
C GLU A 42 9.75 -3.42 14.97
N LEU A 43 8.59 -2.81 14.78
CA LEU A 43 7.64 -2.47 15.84
C LEU A 43 7.08 -3.73 16.52
N ALA A 44 6.65 -4.72 15.74
CA ALA A 44 6.14 -5.99 16.26
C ALA A 44 7.20 -6.74 17.08
N SER A 45 8.45 -6.73 16.64
CA SER A 45 9.57 -7.33 17.38
C SER A 45 9.87 -6.57 18.67
N ARG A 46 9.86 -5.23 18.63
CA ARG A 46 10.08 -4.36 19.80
C ARG A 46 9.00 -4.55 20.87
N LEU A 47 7.75 -4.67 20.45
CA LEU A 47 6.59 -4.85 21.33
C LEU A 47 6.36 -6.31 21.72
N ASN A 48 7.05 -7.25 21.08
CA ASN A 48 6.83 -8.69 21.23
C ASN A 48 5.35 -9.07 20.97
N VAL A 49 4.78 -8.48 19.91
CA VAL A 49 3.38 -8.64 19.51
C VAL A 49 3.30 -9.33 18.15
N ASN A 50 2.31 -10.20 17.99
CA ASN A 50 1.95 -10.74 16.67
C ASN A 50 1.00 -9.76 15.96
N PRO A 51 1.36 -9.21 14.78
CA PRO A 51 0.51 -8.28 14.04
C PRO A 51 -0.88 -8.81 13.71
N ASP A 52 -1.02 -10.11 13.42
CA ASP A 52 -2.32 -10.73 13.10
C ASP A 52 -3.25 -10.76 14.32
N LEU A 53 -2.67 -10.95 15.52
CA LEU A 53 -3.44 -10.90 16.76
C LEU A 53 -3.84 -9.47 17.13
N LEU A 54 -2.98 -8.50 16.83
CA LEU A 54 -3.26 -7.08 17.04
C LEU A 54 -4.44 -6.63 16.16
N LEU A 55 -4.40 -6.94 14.86
CA LEU A 55 -5.51 -6.66 13.93
C LEU A 55 -6.82 -7.36 14.32
N ALA A 56 -6.74 -8.53 14.96
CA ALA A 56 -7.90 -9.24 15.47
C ALA A 56 -8.45 -8.65 16.79
N GLY A 57 -7.86 -7.58 17.32
CA GLY A 57 -8.24 -6.96 18.59
C GLY A 57 -7.96 -7.85 19.81
N LYS A 58 -7.02 -8.80 19.70
CA LYS A 58 -6.70 -9.79 20.74
C LYS A 58 -5.48 -9.41 21.59
N VAL A 59 -4.84 -8.30 21.26
CA VAL A 59 -3.68 -7.78 22.00
C VAL A 59 -4.21 -6.73 22.99
N PRO A 60 -3.87 -6.82 24.28
CA PRO A 60 -4.23 -5.79 25.24
C PRO A 60 -3.38 -4.53 25.02
N HIS A 61 -3.97 -3.36 25.29
CA HIS A 61 -3.31 -2.06 25.20
C HIS A 61 -3.03 -1.50 26.61
N PRO A 62 -1.94 -1.93 27.27
CA PRO A 62 -1.56 -1.33 28.54
C PRO A 62 -1.06 0.11 28.30
N GLU A 63 -1.36 1.03 29.24
CA GLU A 63 -1.04 2.47 29.09
C GLU A 63 0.43 2.77 28.76
N ASN A 64 1.35 1.91 29.19
CA ASN A 64 2.79 2.07 28.95
C ASN A 64 3.24 1.68 27.53
N GLN A 65 2.38 1.06 26.73
CA GLN A 65 2.66 0.64 25.35
C GLN A 65 1.58 1.08 24.34
N ASP A 66 0.51 1.73 24.82
CA ASP A 66 -0.65 2.12 24.01
C ASP A 66 -0.26 2.90 22.75
N MET A 67 0.62 3.89 22.89
CA MET A 67 1.09 4.70 21.75
C MET A 67 1.87 3.89 20.71
N ASP A 68 2.73 2.96 21.13
CA ASP A 68 3.50 2.13 20.20
C ASP A 68 2.60 1.09 19.51
N LEU A 69 1.60 0.56 20.22
CA LEU A 69 0.60 -0.34 19.66
C LEU A 69 -0.27 0.37 18.61
N LEU A 70 -0.68 1.61 18.89
CA LEU A 70 -1.39 2.46 17.93
C LEU A 70 -0.51 2.78 16.70
N GLU A 71 0.80 3.00 16.88
CA GLU A 71 1.73 3.17 15.75
C GLU A 71 1.74 1.91 14.87
N LEU A 72 1.85 0.72 15.48
CA LEU A 72 1.83 -0.55 14.75
C LEU A 72 0.50 -0.80 14.02
N GLU A 73 -0.64 -0.48 14.64
CA GLU A 73 -1.95 -0.54 13.98
C GLU A 73 -2.02 0.39 12.77
N GLY A 74 -1.51 1.62 12.91
CA GLY A 74 -1.41 2.58 11.80
C GLY A 74 -0.59 2.05 10.63
N GLU A 75 0.57 1.47 10.89
CA GLU A 75 1.42 0.87 9.85
C GLU A 75 0.75 -0.32 9.15
N LEU A 76 0.01 -1.15 9.89
CA LEU A 76 -0.74 -2.27 9.32
C LEU A 76 -1.86 -1.80 8.39
N GLU A 77 -2.53 -0.70 8.73
CA GLU A 77 -3.55 -0.10 7.87
C GLU A 77 -2.94 0.53 6.61
N ILE A 78 -1.78 1.19 6.74
CA ILE A 78 -1.01 1.69 5.60
C ILE A 78 -0.64 0.53 4.66
N LEU A 79 -0.15 -0.59 5.22
CA LEU A 79 0.20 -1.78 4.44
C LEU A 79 -1.01 -2.31 3.66
N ARG A 80 -2.19 -2.36 4.29
CA ARG A 80 -3.44 -2.80 3.64
C ARG A 80 -3.76 -1.90 2.45
N HIS A 81 -3.77 -0.59 2.65
CA HIS A 81 -4.07 0.37 1.60
C HIS A 81 -3.07 0.34 0.44
N LEU A 82 -1.78 0.20 0.72
CA LEU A 82 -0.76 0.09 -0.33
C LEU A 82 -0.96 -1.17 -1.19
N ARG A 83 -1.34 -2.30 -0.57
CA ARG A 83 -1.67 -3.55 -1.29
C ARG A 83 -2.89 -3.39 -2.19
N GLU A 84 -3.95 -2.78 -1.68
CA GLU A 84 -5.17 -2.50 -2.46
C GLU A 84 -4.90 -1.59 -3.66
N GLN A 85 -4.07 -0.55 -3.48
CA GLN A 85 -3.67 0.33 -4.56
C GLN A 85 -2.84 -0.40 -5.62
N LEU A 86 -1.89 -1.23 -5.20
CA LEU A 86 -1.07 -2.01 -6.12
C LEU A 86 -1.92 -2.99 -6.93
N GLU A 87 -2.79 -3.75 -6.26
CA GLU A 87 -3.72 -4.69 -6.91
C GLU A 87 -4.62 -3.96 -7.91
N SER A 88 -5.12 -2.77 -7.54
CA SER A 88 -5.92 -1.93 -8.43
C SER A 88 -5.15 -1.54 -9.69
N LEU A 89 -3.86 -1.16 -9.58
CA LEU A 89 -3.01 -0.82 -10.72
C LEU A 89 -2.64 -2.03 -11.58
N GLU A 90 -2.48 -3.22 -10.99
CA GLU A 90 -2.19 -4.46 -11.72
C GLU A 90 -3.38 -4.91 -12.59
N HIS A 91 -4.60 -4.59 -12.16
CA HIS A 91 -5.81 -4.82 -12.95
C HIS A 91 -6.03 -3.81 -14.08
N LEU A 92 -5.31 -2.68 -14.10
CA LEU A 92 -5.43 -1.68 -15.17
C LEU A 92 -4.83 -2.19 -16.48
N LYS A 93 -5.59 -2.00 -17.56
CA LYS A 93 -5.14 -2.25 -18.93
C LYS A 93 -5.36 -0.99 -19.76
N ILE A 94 -4.28 -0.47 -20.33
CA ILE A 94 -4.36 0.62 -21.32
C ILE A 94 -4.65 -0.01 -22.68
N CYS A 95 -5.85 0.24 -23.20
CA CYS A 95 -6.22 -0.11 -24.57
C CYS A 95 -5.90 1.06 -25.51
N PRO A 96 -5.41 0.78 -26.74
CA PRO A 96 -5.27 1.79 -27.78
C PRO A 96 -6.62 2.31 -28.27
#